data_AF-A0A4Q6GB45-F1
#
_entry.id   AF-A0A4Q6GB45-F1
#
_cell.length_a   1.000
_cell.length_b   1.000
_cell.length_c   1.000
_cell.angle_alpha   90.00
_cell.angle_beta   90.00
_cell.angle_gamma   90.00
#
_symmetry.space_group_name_H-M   'P 1'
#
loop_
_entity.id
_entity.type
_entity.pdbx_description
1 polymer ?
#
loop_
_entity_poly.entity_id
_entity_poly.type
_entity_poly.pdbx_seq_one_letter_code
_entity_poly.pdbx_strand_id
1 'polypeptide(L)'
;KIIGQARQRVSRERSVIRVSLETFMEQLRADDKLLHVLLREGTVGSDAFKQAVERELNSFEEELQVDLVRLAAAENSRLHEPALVSRAITRLVFAAGASAMDMPPEKDPELIEQLSQMLRMIITGSRAMAEAEAKGK
;
A
#
# COMPACT_ATOMS: atom_id res chain seq x y z
N LYS A 1 -11.91 -13.77 25.46
CA LYS A 1 -11.24 -12.45 25.25
C LYS A 1 -10.75 -12.26 23.80
N ILE A 2 -11.56 -12.59 22.78
CA ILE A 2 -11.10 -12.58 21.37
C ILE A 2 -11.36 -11.22 20.69
N ILE A 3 -12.52 -10.61 20.94
CA ILE A 3 -12.93 -9.32 20.34
C ILE A 3 -12.03 -8.15 20.80
N GLY A 4 -11.50 -8.20 22.03
CA GLY A 4 -10.58 -7.17 22.55
C GLY A 4 -9.21 -7.20 21.88
N GLN A 5 -8.66 -8.40 21.66
CA GLN A 5 -7.38 -8.57 20.96
C GLN A 5 -7.50 -8.19 19.48
N ALA A 6 -8.62 -8.54 18.82
CA ALA A 6 -8.89 -8.11 17.46
C ALA A 6 -8.95 -6.59 17.33
N ARG A 7 -9.60 -5.88 18.28
CA ARG A 7 -9.66 -4.41 18.29
C ARG A 7 -8.31 -3.74 18.51
N GLN A 8 -7.49 -4.25 19.44
CA GLN A 8 -6.15 -3.70 19.67
C GLN A 8 -5.23 -3.89 18.47
N ARG A 9 -5.31 -5.03 17.78
CA ARG A 9 -4.54 -5.31 16.56
C ARG A 9 -4.92 -4.37 15.42
N VAL A 10 -6.22 -4.25 15.15
CA VAL A 10 -6.76 -3.30 14.16
C VAL A 10 -6.33 -1.86 14.47
N SER A 11 -6.30 -1.46 15.74
CA SER A 11 -5.87 -0.11 16.14
C SER A 11 -4.38 0.14 15.87
N ARG A 12 -3.52 -0.88 16.02
CA ARG A 12 -2.08 -0.77 15.79
C ARG A 12 -1.74 -0.77 14.31
N GLU A 13 -2.37 -1.65 13.52
CA GLU A 13 -2.26 -1.65 12.05
C GLU A 13 -2.73 -0.32 11.44
N ARG A 14 -3.85 0.22 11.94
CA ARG A 14 -4.36 1.53 11.51
C ARG A 14 -3.35 2.66 11.76
N SER A 15 -2.60 2.58 12.86
CA SER A 15 -1.58 3.58 13.19
C SER A 15 -0.37 3.50 12.28
N VAL A 16 0.07 2.30 11.88
CA VAL A 16 1.26 2.13 11.03
C VAL A 16 0.97 2.51 9.58
N ILE A 17 -0.14 2.01 9.02
CA ILE A 17 -0.55 2.32 7.63
C ILE A 17 -0.71 3.82 7.44
N ARG A 18 -1.38 4.47 8.40
CA ARG A 18 -1.63 5.91 8.35
C ARG A 18 -0.32 6.71 8.37
N VAL A 19 0.59 6.42 9.30
CA VAL A 19 1.88 7.13 9.40
C VAL A 19 2.72 6.93 8.13
N SER A 20 2.72 5.74 7.54
CA SER A 20 3.41 5.48 6.27
C SER A 20 2.82 6.28 5.11
N LEU A 21 1.48 6.40 5.04
CA LEU A 21 0.80 7.22 4.03
C LEU A 21 1.03 8.72 4.25
N GLU A 22 0.98 9.19 5.50
CA GLU A 22 1.30 10.58 5.86
C GLU A 22 2.74 10.92 5.43
N THR A 23 3.70 10.05 5.74
CA THR A 23 5.11 10.22 5.32
C THR A 23 5.24 10.23 3.79
N PHE A 24 4.56 9.31 3.10
CA PHE A 24 4.56 9.27 1.63
C PHE A 24 4.01 10.56 1.03
N MET A 25 2.88 11.06 1.55
CA MET A 25 2.27 12.30 1.09
C MET A 25 3.16 13.51 1.37
N GLU A 26 3.84 13.55 2.52
CA GLU A 26 4.84 14.58 2.81
C GLU A 26 6.00 14.56 1.80
N GLN A 27 6.53 13.38 1.46
CA GLN A 27 7.58 13.25 0.44
C GLN A 27 7.08 13.61 -0.97
N LEU A 28 5.82 13.29 -1.29
CA LEU A 28 5.18 13.66 -2.54
C LEU A 28 4.96 15.17 -2.69
N ARG A 29 4.72 15.87 -1.57
CA ARG A 29 4.50 17.32 -1.53
C ARG A 29 5.79 18.11 -1.35
N ALA A 30 6.81 17.51 -0.75
CA ALA A 30 8.17 17.98 -0.88
C ALA A 30 8.53 17.94 -2.37
N ASP A 31 9.23 18.96 -2.87
CA ASP A 31 9.56 19.18 -4.29
C ASP A 31 10.58 18.13 -4.80
N ASP A 32 10.38 16.86 -4.48
CA ASP A 32 11.19 15.72 -4.88
C ASP A 32 10.85 15.39 -6.33
N LYS A 33 11.69 15.95 -7.20
CA LYS A 33 11.62 15.81 -8.64
C LYS A 33 11.56 14.35 -9.08
N LEU A 34 12.09 13.40 -8.31
CA LEU A 34 12.08 11.99 -8.68
C LEU A 34 10.66 11.41 -8.63
N LEU A 35 9.93 11.65 -7.54
CA LEU A 35 8.57 11.15 -7.36
C LEU A 35 7.60 11.81 -8.35
N HIS A 36 7.77 13.11 -8.57
CA HIS A 36 7.02 13.86 -9.57
C HIS A 36 7.25 13.34 -10.99
N VAL A 37 8.50 13.04 -11.36
CA VAL A 37 8.83 12.49 -12.70
C VAL A 37 8.27 11.08 -12.86
N LEU A 38 8.42 10.21 -11.86
CA LEU A 38 7.85 8.86 -11.88
C LEU A 38 6.32 8.89 -12.10
N LEU A 39 5.61 9.74 -11.36
CA LEU A 39 4.14 9.80 -11.36
C LEU A 39 3.57 10.56 -12.58
N ARG A 40 4.25 11.61 -13.05
CA ARG A 40 3.75 12.48 -14.14
C ARG A 40 4.18 12.01 -15.52
N GLU A 41 5.39 11.48 -15.67
CA GLU A 41 5.91 11.04 -16.97
C GLU A 41 5.68 9.54 -17.23
N GLY A 42 5.29 8.74 -16.24
CA GLY A 42 4.97 7.32 -16.42
C GLY A 42 3.84 7.05 -17.42
N THR A 43 2.98 8.04 -17.68
CA THR A 43 1.87 7.95 -18.64
C THR A 43 2.21 8.54 -20.02
N VAL A 44 3.14 9.50 -20.11
CA VAL A 44 3.40 10.31 -21.33
C VAL A 44 4.83 10.15 -21.88
N GLY A 45 5.74 9.51 -21.14
CA GLY A 45 7.14 9.31 -21.52
C GLY A 45 7.37 8.24 -22.60
N SER A 46 8.61 8.17 -23.09
CA SER A 46 9.05 7.13 -24.04
C SER A 46 8.84 5.71 -23.50
N ASP A 47 8.75 4.71 -24.38
CA ASP A 47 8.58 3.30 -23.97
C ASP A 47 9.71 2.83 -23.04
N ALA A 48 10.92 3.32 -23.23
CA ALA A 48 12.05 3.05 -22.35
C ALA A 48 11.85 3.61 -20.93
N PHE A 49 11.23 4.79 -20.82
CA PHE A 49 10.90 5.39 -19.53
C PHE A 49 9.79 4.61 -18.83
N LYS A 50 8.71 4.25 -19.55
CA LYS A 50 7.62 3.41 -19.01
C LYS A 50 8.14 2.08 -18.47
N GLN A 51 9.05 1.43 -19.21
CA GLN A 51 9.70 0.20 -18.74
C GLN A 51 10.57 0.43 -17.51
N ALA A 52 11.24 1.58 -17.38
CA ALA A 52 12.01 1.90 -16.19
C ALA A 52 11.12 2.10 -14.96
N VAL A 53 10.00 2.82 -15.11
CA VAL A 53 9.00 2.98 -14.04
C VAL A 53 8.44 1.62 -13.62
N GLU A 54 8.07 0.76 -14.59
CA GLU A 54 7.53 -0.57 -14.29
C GLU A 54 8.55 -1.46 -13.55
N ARG A 55 9.85 -1.37 -13.88
CA ARG A 55 10.90 -2.08 -13.14
C ARG A 55 11.02 -1.61 -11.69
N GLU A 56 10.91 -0.32 -11.47
CA GLU A 56 10.96 0.26 -10.12
C GLU A 56 9.73 -0.16 -9.31
N LEU A 57 8.53 -0.10 -9.92
CA LEU A 57 7.29 -0.58 -9.30
C LEU A 57 7.39 -2.05 -8.91
N ASN A 58 7.90 -2.91 -9.80
CA ASN A 58 8.09 -4.32 -9.48
C ASN A 58 9.06 -4.52 -8.30
N SER A 59 10.13 -3.72 -8.22
CA SER A 59 11.07 -3.77 -7.10
C SER A 59 10.39 -3.40 -5.77
N PHE A 60 9.57 -2.34 -5.77
CA PHE A 60 8.76 -1.99 -4.59
C PHE A 60 7.73 -3.07 -4.23
N GLU A 61 7.11 -3.71 -5.22
CA GLU A 61 6.16 -4.81 -5.00
C GLU A 61 6.83 -6.01 -4.32
N GLU A 62 8.07 -6.34 -4.71
CA GLU A 62 8.86 -7.42 -4.12
C GLU A 62 9.28 -7.11 -2.67
N GLU A 63 9.80 -5.90 -2.42
CA GLU A 63 10.18 -5.45 -1.08
C GLU A 63 8.97 -5.45 -0.13
N LEU A 64 7.85 -4.88 -0.59
CA LEU A 64 6.62 -4.84 0.19
C LEU A 64 6.08 -6.25 0.47
N GLN A 65 6.17 -7.17 -0.50
CA GLN A 65 5.78 -8.56 -0.28
C GLN A 65 6.57 -9.18 0.89
N VAL A 66 7.89 -9.01 0.89
CA VAL A 66 8.76 -9.54 1.96
C VAL A 66 8.34 -8.99 3.32
N ASP A 67 8.10 -7.69 3.40
CA ASP A 67 7.68 -7.04 4.64
C ASP A 67 6.30 -7.50 5.11
N LEU A 68 5.32 -7.60 4.21
CA LEU A 68 3.98 -8.07 4.53
C LEU A 68 3.97 -9.52 5.05
N VAL A 69 4.78 -10.40 4.43
CA VAL A 69 4.94 -11.78 4.90
C VAL A 69 5.58 -11.81 6.29
N ARG A 70 6.63 -11.02 6.50
CA ARG A 70 7.32 -10.91 7.80
C ARG A 70 6.38 -10.40 8.90
N LEU A 71 5.60 -9.36 8.62
CA LEU A 71 4.62 -8.79 9.55
C LEU A 71 3.49 -9.78 9.86
N ALA A 72 2.94 -10.45 8.84
CA ALA A 72 1.91 -11.46 9.03
C ALA A 72 2.41 -12.60 9.93
N ALA A 73 3.64 -13.09 9.70
CA ALA A 73 4.26 -14.13 10.52
C ALA A 73 4.44 -13.68 11.98
N ALA A 74 4.90 -12.45 12.21
CA ALA A 74 5.05 -11.88 13.56
C ALA A 74 3.70 -11.81 14.32
N GLU A 75 2.59 -11.72 13.59
CA GLU A 75 1.24 -11.68 14.13
C GLU A 75 0.55 -13.05 14.21
N ASN A 76 1.27 -14.14 13.91
CA ASN A 76 0.73 -15.50 13.77
C ASN A 76 -0.43 -15.56 12.76
N SER A 77 -0.32 -14.78 11.69
CA SER A 77 -1.27 -14.72 10.57
C SER A 77 -0.57 -15.08 9.25
N ARG A 78 -1.36 -15.21 8.18
CA ARG A 78 -0.89 -15.45 6.82
C ARG A 78 -1.68 -14.58 5.86
N LEU A 79 -1.08 -14.29 4.71
CA LEU A 79 -1.72 -13.61 3.60
C LEU A 79 -1.95 -14.63 2.49
N HIS A 80 -3.15 -14.61 1.91
CA HIS A 80 -3.43 -15.26 0.65
C HIS A 80 -2.82 -14.43 -0.48
N GLU A 81 -2.06 -15.09 -1.37
CA GLU A 81 -1.38 -14.46 -2.52
C GLU A 81 -0.60 -13.17 -2.15
N PRO A 82 0.41 -13.24 -1.25
CA PRO A 82 1.10 -12.05 -0.75
C PRO A 82 1.76 -11.20 -1.85
N ALA A 83 2.17 -11.80 -2.96
CA ALA A 83 2.69 -11.09 -4.14
C ALA A 83 1.61 -10.25 -4.84
N LEU A 84 0.37 -10.76 -4.92
CA LEU A 84 -0.75 -10.00 -5.50
C LEU A 84 -1.21 -8.90 -4.54
N VAL A 85 -1.16 -9.16 -3.23
CA VAL A 85 -1.45 -8.15 -2.21
C VAL A 85 -0.48 -6.98 -2.30
N SER A 86 0.83 -7.23 -2.36
CA SER A 86 1.82 -6.16 -2.48
C SER A 86 1.65 -5.38 -3.78
N ARG A 87 1.44 -6.07 -4.91
CA ARG A 87 1.07 -5.44 -6.18
C ARG A 87 -0.13 -4.53 -6.07
N ALA A 88 -1.24 -5.01 -5.52
CA ALA A 88 -2.45 -4.22 -5.38
C ALA A 88 -2.23 -2.94 -4.55
N ILE A 89 -1.49 -3.06 -3.44
CA ILE A 89 -1.15 -1.93 -2.57
C ILE A 89 -0.27 -0.91 -3.31
N THR A 90 0.83 -1.36 -3.92
CA THR A 90 1.77 -0.49 -4.63
C THR A 90 1.07 0.26 -5.76
N ARG A 91 0.27 -0.42 -6.58
CA ARG A 91 -0.47 0.19 -7.69
C ARG A 91 -1.50 1.21 -7.20
N LEU A 92 -2.21 0.90 -6.11
CA LEU A 92 -3.19 1.82 -5.54
C LEU A 92 -2.53 3.10 -5.01
N VAL A 93 -1.47 2.97 -4.22
CA VAL A 93 -0.75 4.12 -3.65
C VAL A 93 -0.13 4.97 -4.75
N PHE A 94 0.46 4.34 -5.77
CA PHE A 94 1.02 5.05 -6.91
C PHE A 94 -0.05 5.83 -7.70
N ALA A 95 -1.18 5.19 -8.02
CA ALA A 95 -2.27 5.86 -8.74
C ALA A 95 -2.87 7.03 -7.93
N ALA A 96 -3.00 6.86 -6.61
CA ALA A 96 -3.49 7.91 -5.74
C ALA A 96 -2.48 9.05 -5.57
N GLY A 97 -1.18 8.74 -5.46
CA GLY A 97 -0.12 9.74 -5.45
C GLY A 97 -0.09 10.56 -6.74
N ALA A 98 -0.25 9.90 -7.90
CA ALA A 98 -0.32 10.59 -9.19
C ALA A 98 -1.51 11.56 -9.23
N SER A 99 -2.68 11.11 -8.76
CA SER A 99 -3.89 11.93 -8.68
C SER A 99 -3.75 13.08 -7.68
N ALA A 100 -3.03 12.88 -6.58
CA ALA A 100 -2.86 13.88 -5.54
C ALA A 100 -2.01 15.07 -6.00
N MET A 101 -1.05 14.85 -6.92
CA MET A 101 -0.26 15.94 -7.50
C MET A 101 -1.12 17.00 -8.18
N ASP A 102 -2.25 16.61 -8.75
CA ASP A 102 -3.20 17.50 -9.42
C ASP A 102 -4.26 18.09 -8.46
N MET A 103 -4.26 17.69 -7.19
CA MET A 103 -5.21 18.13 -6.18
C MET A 103 -4.59 19.13 -5.19
N PRO A 104 -5.40 20.07 -4.64
CA PRO A 104 -4.97 20.93 -3.56
C PRO A 104 -4.55 20.13 -2.31
N PRO A 105 -3.47 20.52 -1.59
CA PRO A 105 -2.99 19.81 -0.39
C PRO A 105 -4.04 19.67 0.72
N GLU A 106 -5.07 20.51 0.75
CA GLU A 106 -6.18 20.43 1.71
C GLU A 106 -6.98 19.12 1.57
N LYS A 107 -6.86 18.43 0.43
CA LYS A 107 -7.49 17.12 0.20
C LYS A 107 -6.66 15.93 0.68
N ASP A 108 -5.39 16.14 1.03
CA ASP A 108 -4.49 15.05 1.45
C ASP A 108 -5.03 14.27 2.67
N PRO A 109 -5.60 14.91 3.71
CA PRO A 109 -6.15 14.17 4.84
C PRO A 109 -7.31 13.24 4.47
N GLU A 110 -8.17 13.67 3.53
CA GLU A 110 -9.28 12.86 3.03
C GLU A 110 -8.74 11.67 2.23
N LEU A 111 -7.78 11.92 1.34
CA LEU A 111 -7.14 10.90 0.53
C LEU A 111 -6.43 9.84 1.40
N ILE A 112 -5.70 10.28 2.43
CA ILE A 112 -5.02 9.40 3.39
C ILE A 112 -6.01 8.49 4.12
N GLU A 113 -7.17 9.01 4.55
CA GLU A 113 -8.18 8.18 5.22
C GLU A 113 -8.78 7.15 4.25
N GLN A 114 -9.09 7.55 3.02
CA GLN A 114 -9.60 6.63 1.99
C GLN A 114 -8.58 5.54 1.66
N LEU A 115 -7.31 5.92 1.43
CA LEU A 115 -6.21 4.98 1.20
C LEU A 115 -6.01 4.03 2.37
N SER A 116 -6.01 4.53 3.60
CA SER A 116 -5.91 3.70 4.80
C SER A 116 -7.01 2.64 4.85
N GLN A 117 -8.25 3.02 4.50
CA GLN A 117 -9.38 2.10 4.46
C GLN A 117 -9.24 1.08 3.32
N MET A 118 -8.80 1.49 2.13
CA MET A 118 -8.58 0.58 0.99
C MET A 118 -7.49 -0.44 1.28
N LEU A 119 -6.34 -0.01 1.80
CA LEU A 119 -5.25 -0.91 2.20
C LEU A 119 -5.70 -1.91 3.25
N ARG A 120 -6.50 -1.45 4.23
CA ARG A 120 -7.09 -2.34 5.23
C ARG A 120 -8.02 -3.38 4.61
N MET A 121 -8.86 -3.01 3.65
CA MET A 121 -9.73 -3.96 2.95
C MET A 121 -8.93 -5.04 2.23
N ILE A 122 -7.85 -4.65 1.55
CA ILE A 122 -6.95 -5.58 0.85
C ILE A 122 -6.30 -6.57 1.84
N ILE A 123 -5.66 -6.07 2.90
CA ILE A 123 -4.97 -6.92 3.90
C ILE A 123 -5.96 -7.81 4.62
N THR A 124 -7.11 -7.27 5.05
CA THR A 124 -8.14 -8.03 5.76
C THR A 124 -8.73 -9.12 4.87
N GLY A 125 -9.02 -8.81 3.61
CA GLY A 125 -9.54 -9.77 2.64
C GLY A 125 -8.56 -10.92 2.40
N SER A 126 -7.28 -10.60 2.19
CA SER A 126 -6.23 -11.60 2.01
C SER A 126 -6.08 -12.53 3.22
N ARG A 127 -6.11 -11.98 4.45
CA ARG A 127 -6.07 -12.79 5.68
C ARG A 127 -7.28 -13.71 5.81
N ALA A 128 -8.48 -13.18 5.55
CA ALA A 128 -9.71 -13.96 5.61
C ALA A 128 -9.70 -15.13 4.62
N MET A 129 -9.17 -14.93 3.41
CA MET A 129 -9.00 -15.99 2.41
C MET A 129 -7.99 -17.06 2.88
N ALA A 130 -6.84 -16.64 3.43
CA ALA A 130 -5.85 -17.59 3.96
C ALA A 130 -6.38 -18.42 5.13
N GLU A 131 -7.19 -17.82 6.01
CA GLU A 131 -7.86 -18.53 7.10
C GLU A 131 -8.91 -19.53 6.58
N ALA A 132 -9.66 -19.17 5.54
CA ALA A 132 -10.64 -20.06 4.92
C ALA A 132 -9.97 -21.28 4.28
N GLU A 133 -8.85 -21.09 3.57
CA GLU A 133 -8.06 -22.18 2.99
C GLU A 133 -7.48 -23.13 4.05
N ALA A 134 -7.05 -22.59 5.20
CA ALA A 134 -6.53 -23.39 6.30
C ALA A 134 -7.60 -24.23 7.00
N LYS A 135 -8.88 -23.83 6.95
CA LYS A 135 -10.02 -24.58 7.54
C LYS A 135 -10.63 -25.61 6.58
N GLY A 136 -10.40 -25.45 5.27
CA GLY A 136 -10.83 -26.39 4.23
C GLY A 136 -9.86 -27.56 3.99
N LYS A 137 -8.70 -27.56 4.66
CA LYS A 137 -7.73 -28.66 4.72
C LYS A 137 -7.88 -29.41 6.05
#